data_AF-A0A7V9G579-F1
#
_entry.id   AF-A0A7V9G579-F1
#
_cell.length_a   1.000
_cell.length_b   1.000
_cell.length_c   1.000
_cell.angle_alpha   90.00
_cell.angle_beta   90.00
_cell.angle_gamma   90.00
#
_symmetry.space_group_name_H-M   'P 1'
#
loop_
_entity.id
_entity.type
_entity.pdbx_description
1 polymer ?
#
loop_
_entity_poly.entity_id
_entity_poly.type
_entity_poly.pdbx_seq_one_letter_code
_entity_poly.pdbx_strand_id
1 'polypeptide(L)'
;MSKRTTTKTKTVSGKATAAKPKTNLSGLDAAEQVLRKAGDPLAAKAIVERMIAGGLWKTAGKTPAATIYSAIIREIKEKGSASRFRKVGKGQFTSA
;
A
#
# COMPACT_ATOMS: atom_id res chain seq x y z
N MET A 1 -8.82 1.76 -39.83
CA MET A 1 -7.59 0.94 -39.92
C MET A 1 -6.38 1.80 -39.58
N SER A 2 -5.34 1.20 -38.97
CA SER A 2 -3.97 1.72 -38.71
C SER A 2 -3.78 2.48 -37.39
N LYS A 3 -3.58 1.79 -36.26
CA LYS A 3 -2.32 1.19 -35.75
C LYS A 3 -1.19 2.20 -35.50
N ARG A 4 -0.87 2.41 -34.21
CA ARG A 4 0.51 2.29 -33.70
C ARG A 4 0.54 2.23 -32.16
N THR A 5 0.71 1.01 -31.68
CA THR A 5 1.21 0.62 -30.36
C THR A 5 2.67 1.03 -30.21
N THR A 6 3.03 1.79 -29.17
CA THR A 6 4.35 1.74 -28.51
C THR A 6 4.35 2.61 -27.27
N THR A 7 4.38 1.99 -26.08
CA THR A 7 4.84 2.67 -24.87
C THR A 7 5.80 1.75 -24.13
N LYS A 8 7.04 1.83 -24.60
CA LYS A 8 8.30 1.79 -23.84
C LYS A 8 8.21 1.14 -22.44
N THR A 9 8.52 -0.15 -22.42
CA THR A 9 9.03 -0.88 -21.26
C THR A 9 10.12 -0.07 -20.56
N LYS A 10 9.79 0.48 -19.39
CA LYS A 10 10.79 0.94 -18.42
C LYS A 10 10.69 0.02 -17.22
N THR A 11 11.50 -1.02 -17.26
CA THR A 11 11.91 -1.85 -16.14
C THR A 11 12.27 -0.95 -14.96
N VAL A 12 11.37 -0.83 -13.99
CA VAL A 12 11.70 -0.34 -12.66
C VAL A 12 11.53 -1.52 -11.71
N SER A 13 12.64 -2.24 -11.61
CA SER A 13 13.11 -2.97 -10.43
C SER A 13 12.01 -3.21 -9.38
N GLY A 14 11.43 -4.41 -9.43
CA GLY A 14 10.85 -5.03 -8.25
C GLY A 14 11.93 -5.14 -7.18
N LYS A 15 12.05 -4.10 -6.36
CA LYS A 15 12.84 -4.16 -5.13
C LYS A 15 11.91 -4.57 -4.00
N ALA A 16 11.55 -5.85 -4.03
CA ALA A 16 11.41 -6.60 -2.79
C ALA A 16 12.81 -6.69 -2.16
N THR A 17 13.28 -5.62 -1.51
CA THR A 17 14.34 -5.77 -0.52
C THR A 17 13.69 -5.96 0.83
N ALA A 18 13.58 -7.23 1.22
CA ALA A 18 13.95 -7.60 2.57
C ALA A 18 15.35 -7.05 2.85
N ALA A 19 15.46 -6.03 3.71
CA ALA A 19 16.73 -5.65 4.33
C ALA A 19 16.51 -4.75 5.55
N LYS A 20 16.86 -5.34 6.71
CA LYS A 20 16.99 -4.81 8.08
C LYS A 20 15.71 -4.77 8.93
N PRO A 21 15.75 -5.30 10.17
CA PRO A 21 14.66 -5.17 11.13
C PRO A 21 14.61 -3.69 11.52
N LYS A 22 13.82 -2.91 10.78
CA LYS A 22 13.45 -1.58 11.25
C LYS A 22 12.58 -1.86 12.46
N THR A 23 13.07 -1.45 13.62
CA THR A 23 12.38 -1.52 14.90
C THR A 23 10.99 -0.87 14.88
N ASN A 24 10.64 -0.14 13.81
CA ASN A 24 9.28 0.26 13.45
C ASN A 24 9.07 0.09 11.93
N LEU A 25 7.97 -0.56 11.53
CA LEU A 25 7.59 -0.69 10.11
C LEU A 25 7.21 0.68 9.53
N SER A 26 7.48 0.90 8.23
CA SER A 26 6.92 2.04 7.51
C SER A 26 5.40 1.93 7.49
N GLY A 27 4.68 3.05 7.43
CA GLY A 27 3.21 3.04 7.35
C GLY A 27 2.66 2.20 6.19
N LEU A 28 3.35 2.18 5.04
CA LEU A 28 2.96 1.29 3.92
C LEU A 28 3.29 -0.18 4.20
N ASP A 29 4.45 -0.48 4.78
CA ASP A 29 4.83 -1.87 5.09
C ASP A 29 3.90 -2.46 6.17
N ALA A 30 3.51 -1.66 7.17
CA ALA A 30 2.54 -2.09 8.18
C ALA A 30 1.13 -2.22 7.60
N ALA A 31 0.72 -1.35 6.67
CA ALA A 31 -0.56 -1.47 5.98
C ALA A 31 -0.64 -2.76 5.14
N GLU A 32 0.43 -3.11 4.43
CA GLU A 32 0.53 -4.36 3.66
C GLU A 32 0.39 -5.59 4.57
N GLN A 33 1.09 -5.61 5.70
CA GLN A 33 0.98 -6.72 6.65
C GLN A 33 -0.43 -6.87 7.21
N VAL A 34 -1.09 -5.76 7.55
CA VAL A 34 -2.47 -5.79 8.04
C VAL A 34 -3.41 -6.34 6.97
N LEU A 35 -3.28 -5.90 5.72
CA LEU A 35 -4.11 -6.40 4.63
C LEU A 35 -3.86 -7.88 4.34
N ARG A 36 -2.59 -8.33 4.36
CA ARG A 36 -2.25 -9.76 4.20
C ARG A 36 -2.79 -10.63 5.32
N LYS A 37 -2.73 -10.15 6.57
CA LYS A 37 -3.30 -10.86 7.73
C LYS A 37 -4.82 -10.87 7.71
N ALA A 38 -5.43 -9.80 7.20
CA ALA A 38 -6.88 -9.70 7.11
C ALA A 38 -7.47 -10.64 6.06
N GLY A 39 -6.80 -10.83 4.92
CA GLY A 39 -7.31 -11.63 3.81
C GLY A 39 -8.45 -10.95 3.02
N ASP A 40 -9.15 -10.00 3.64
CA ASP A 40 -10.28 -9.27 3.06
C ASP A 40 -9.97 -7.79 2.76
N PRO A 41 -10.71 -7.16 1.82
CA PRO A 41 -10.58 -5.73 1.56
C PRO A 41 -10.97 -4.88 2.79
N LEU A 42 -10.06 -4.03 3.24
CA LEU A 42 -10.27 -3.16 4.39
C LEU A 42 -10.29 -1.68 4.01
N ALA A 43 -11.09 -0.90 4.73
CA ALA A 43 -11.06 0.55 4.64
C ALA A 43 -9.77 1.11 5.26
N ALA A 44 -9.25 2.23 4.73
CA ALA A 44 -8.03 2.87 5.25
C ALA A 44 -8.05 3.12 6.77
N LYS A 45 -9.22 3.47 7.32
CA LYS A 45 -9.41 3.64 8.77
C LYS A 45 -9.16 2.32 9.53
N ALA A 46 -9.80 1.24 9.08
CA ALA A 46 -9.64 -0.09 9.68
C ALA A 46 -8.20 -0.62 9.55
N ILE A 47 -7.53 -0.33 8.43
CA ILE A 47 -6.10 -0.67 8.25
C ILE A 47 -5.28 0.01 9.36
N VAL A 48 -5.43 1.32 9.52
CA VAL A 48 -4.67 2.10 10.52
C VAL A 48 -5.00 1.68 11.96
N GLU A 49 -6.27 1.45 12.28
CA GLU A 49 -6.66 0.95 13.60
C GLU A 49 -5.96 -0.37 13.92
N ARG A 50 -5.92 -1.31 12.98
CA ARG A 50 -5.20 -2.58 13.14
C ARG A 50 -3.67 -2.40 13.19
N MET A 51 -3.11 -1.44 12.46
CA MET A 51 -1.68 -1.13 12.52
C MET A 51 -1.27 -0.61 13.90
N ILE A 52 -2.07 0.30 14.48
CA ILE A 52 -1.81 0.89 15.80
C ILE A 52 -2.09 -0.13 16.90
N ALA A 53 -3.22 -0.85 16.83
CA ALA A 53 -3.58 -1.88 17.80
C ALA A 53 -2.57 -3.03 17.82
N GLY A 54 -2.01 -3.40 16.67
CA GLY A 54 -0.98 -4.43 16.56
C GLY A 54 0.44 -3.94 16.90
N GLY A 55 0.61 -2.67 17.29
CA GLY A 55 1.94 -2.08 17.56
C GLY A 55 2.86 -2.05 16.33
N LEU A 56 2.32 -2.28 15.13
CA LEU A 56 3.08 -2.36 13.88
C LEU A 56 3.57 -0.98 13.44
N TRP A 57 2.81 0.06 13.79
CA TRP A 57 3.10 1.43 13.41
C TRP A 57 2.65 2.41 14.48
N LYS A 58 3.53 3.36 14.81
CA LYS A 58 3.26 4.48 15.71
C LYS A 58 3.35 5.78 14.92
N THR A 59 2.38 6.66 15.10
CA THR A 59 2.29 7.94 14.41
C THR A 59 1.83 9.03 15.38
N ALA A 60 2.43 10.22 15.26
CA ALA A 60 2.03 11.40 16.02
C ALA A 60 1.03 12.29 15.25
N GLY A 61 0.65 11.87 14.03
CA GLY A 61 -0.27 12.64 13.19
C GLY A 61 -1.70 12.61 13.71
N LYS A 62 -2.42 13.73 13.54
CA LYS A 62 -3.85 13.84 13.90
C LYS A 62 -4.76 12.96 13.02
N THR A 63 -4.35 12.70 11.78
CA THR A 63 -5.19 12.03 10.75
C THR A 63 -4.46 10.88 10.03
N PRO A 64 -4.01 9.84 10.77
CA PRO A 64 -3.18 8.79 10.19
C PRO A 64 -3.89 7.96 9.10
N ALA A 65 -5.21 7.80 9.19
CA ALA A 65 -6.03 7.17 8.14
C ALA A 65 -5.93 7.91 6.79
N ALA A 66 -5.94 9.25 6.80
CA ALA A 66 -5.82 10.05 5.57
C ALA A 66 -4.41 9.97 4.98
N THR A 67 -3.38 9.89 5.84
CA THR A 67 -1.99 9.68 5.43
C THR A 67 -1.82 8.34 4.72
N ILE A 68 -2.29 7.24 5.34
CA ILE A 68 -2.20 5.90 4.73
C ILE A 68 -3.04 5.81 3.47
N TYR A 69 -4.26 6.36 3.46
CA TYR A 69 -5.08 6.44 2.26
C TYR A 69 -4.33 7.11 1.10
N SER A 70 -3.77 8.29 1.32
CA SER A 70 -3.06 9.05 0.28
C SER A 70 -1.79 8.33 -0.18
N ALA A 71 -1.06 7.71 0.74
CA ALA A 71 0.14 6.94 0.42
C ALA A 71 -0.19 5.71 -0.44
N ILE A 72 -1.24 4.95 -0.10
CA ILE A 72 -1.70 3.80 -0.89
C ILE A 72 -2.15 4.25 -2.28
N ILE A 73 -2.95 5.33 -2.37
CA ILE A 73 -3.42 5.84 -3.68
C ILE A 73 -2.26 6.29 -4.57
N ARG A 74 -1.25 6.97 -4.00
CA ARG A 74 -0.04 7.36 -4.75
C ARG A 74 0.73 6.13 -5.21
N GLU A 75 0.91 5.13 -4.35
CA GLU A 75 1.60 3.90 -4.73
C GLU A 75 0.89 3.16 -5.87
N ILE A 76 -0.44 3.03 -5.79
CA ILE A 76 -1.24 2.43 -6.86
C ILE A 76 -1.09 3.21 -8.16
N LYS A 77 -1.11 4.55 -8.10
CA LYS A 77 -0.97 5.41 -9.28
C LYS A 77 0.42 5.32 -9.91
N GLU A 78 1.47 5.27 -9.09
CA GLU A 78 2.87 5.27 -9.53
C GLU A 78 3.32 3.90 -10.02
N LYS A 79 2.92 2.82 -9.33
CA LYS A 79 3.38 1.45 -9.62
C LYS A 79 2.39 0.64 -10.46
N GLY A 80 1.11 1.02 -10.50
CA GLY A 80 0.07 0.31 -11.24
C GLY A 80 0.03 -1.18 -10.87
N SER A 81 0.26 -2.06 -11.85
CA SER A 81 0.29 -3.52 -11.66
C SER A 81 1.40 -4.02 -10.73
N ALA A 82 2.43 -3.22 -10.47
CA ALA A 82 3.51 -3.54 -9.54
C ALA A 82 3.26 -2.98 -8.12
N SER A 83 2.10 -2.36 -7.88
CA SER A 83 1.68 -1.90 -6.56
C SER A 83 1.46 -3.07 -5.61
N ARG A 84 1.80 -2.89 -4.33
CA ARG A 84 1.48 -3.87 -3.27
C ARG A 84 0.03 -3.83 -2.84
N PHE A 85 -0.70 -2.81 -3.28
CA PHE A 85 -2.09 -2.57 -2.94
C PHE A 85 -2.95 -2.60 -4.19
N ARG A 86 -4.17 -3.11 -4.05
CA ARG A 86 -5.25 -2.95 -5.02
C ARG A 86 -6.42 -2.23 -4.38
N LYS A 87 -7.04 -1.32 -5.13
CA LYS A 87 -8.30 -0.69 -4.73
C LYS A 87 -9.45 -1.58 -5.17
N VAL A 88 -10.26 -2.03 -4.21
CA VAL A 88 -11.40 -2.93 -4.46
C VAL A 88 -12.70 -2.14 -4.50
N GLY A 89 -12.80 -1.07 -3.71
CA GLY A 89 -14.01 -0.27 -3.58
C GLY A 89 -13.72 1.16 -3.14
N LYS A 90 -14.78 1.90 -2.79
CA LYS A 90 -14.67 3.29 -2.34
C LYS A 90 -13.98 3.34 -0.97
N GLY A 91 -12.67 3.56 -0.99
CA GLY A 91 -11.83 3.62 0.21
C GLY A 91 -11.39 2.27 0.78
N GLN A 92 -11.64 1.18 0.05
CA GLN A 92 -11.24 -0.17 0.42
C GLN A 92 -10.04 -0.65 -0.40
N PHE A 93 -9.09 -1.24 0.30
CA PHE A 93 -7.84 -1.74 -0.25
C PHE A 93 -7.63 -3.18 0.15
N THR A 94 -6.95 -3.93 -0.71
CA THR A 94 -6.47 -5.28 -0.43
C THR A 94 -4.99 -5.38 -0.80
N SER A 95 -4.31 -6.40 -0.26
CA SER A 95 -2.97 -6.77 -0.71
C SER A 95 -3.05 -7.28 -2.15
N ALA A 96 -2.12 -6.81 -2.99
CA ALA A 96 -2.07 -7.15 -4.41
C ALA A 96 -1.47 -8.52 -4.69
#